data_AF-R0ET87-F1
#
_entry.id   AF-R0ET87-F1
#
_cell.length_a   1.000
_cell.length_b   1.000
_cell.length_c   1.000
_cell.angle_alpha   90.00
_cell.angle_beta   90.00
_cell.angle_gamma   90.00
#
_symmetry.space_group_name_H-M   'P 1'
#
loop_
_entity.id
_entity.type
_entity.pdbx_description
1 polymer ?
#
loop_
_entity_poly.entity_id
_entity_poly.type
_entity_poly.pdbx_seq_one_letter_code
_entity_poly.pdbx_strand_id
1 'polypeptide(L)'
;MIPASDKGRFFAFGRVFAGKVSTGMKVRIMGPNFVPGEKKDLFVKSVQRTVIWMGKRQETVEDVPCGNTVAMVGLDQFITKNATLTNESEVDAHPIRAMKFSVSPVVRVAVQCKVASDLPKLVEGLKRLSKSDPMVVCSMEESGQHIVA
;
A
#
# COMPACT_ATOMS: atom_id res chain seq x y z
N MET A 1 -4.25 -2.21 -1.99
CA MET A 1 -4.78 -1.16 -1.09
C MET A 1 -6.24 -0.94 -1.43
N ILE A 2 -7.15 -0.72 -0.46
CA ILE A 2 -8.57 -0.51 -0.76
C ILE A 2 -8.87 0.99 -0.73
N PRO A 3 -9.42 1.59 -1.80
CA PRO A 3 -9.79 3.01 -1.79
C PRO A 3 -10.94 3.27 -0.83
N ALA A 4 -10.81 4.29 0.02
CA ALA A 4 -11.90 4.74 0.88
C ALA A 4 -12.94 5.54 0.07
N SER A 5 -14.18 5.58 0.57
CA SER A 5 -15.24 6.43 0.02
C SER A 5 -14.89 7.93 0.10
N ASP A 6 -14.09 8.31 1.11
CA ASP A 6 -13.49 9.64 1.19
C ASP A 6 -12.29 9.74 0.24
N LYS A 7 -12.46 10.58 -0.77
CA LYS A 7 -11.50 10.84 -1.85
C LYS A 7 -10.11 11.15 -1.30
N GLY A 8 -9.20 10.16 -1.34
CA GLY A 8 -7.77 10.35 -1.13
C GLY A 8 -7.12 9.45 -0.10
N ARG A 9 -7.89 8.65 0.67
CA ARG A 9 -7.31 7.72 1.64
C ARG A 9 -7.43 6.27 1.17
N PHE A 10 -6.41 5.50 1.47
CA PHE A 10 -6.40 4.06 1.25
C PHE A 10 -6.37 3.32 2.57
N PHE A 11 -7.09 2.20 2.60
CA PHE A 11 -6.95 1.20 3.65
C PHE A 11 -5.87 0.21 3.25
N ALA A 12 -4.92 0.00 4.16
CA ALA A 12 -3.96 -1.08 4.08
C ALA A 12 -4.64 -2.37 4.57
N PHE A 13 -5.03 -3.22 3.63
CA PHE A 13 -5.64 -4.51 3.93
C PHE A 13 -4.54 -5.57 4.04
N GLY A 14 -4.57 -6.37 5.09
CA GLY A 14 -3.60 -7.43 5.32
C GLY A 14 -4.09 -8.46 6.32
N ARG A 15 -3.22 -9.43 6.61
CA ARG A 15 -3.46 -10.48 7.60
C ARG A 15 -2.50 -10.34 8.76
N VAL A 16 -3.01 -10.52 9.98
CA VAL A 16 -2.17 -10.59 11.19
C VAL A 16 -1.63 -12.01 11.29
N PHE A 17 -0.31 -12.17 11.07
CA PHE A 17 0.34 -13.49 11.17
C PHE A 17 0.69 -13.87 12.60
N ALA A 18 1.15 -12.91 13.40
CA ALA A 18 1.54 -13.11 14.79
C ALA A 18 1.20 -11.88 15.64
N GLY A 19 0.95 -12.11 16.93
CA GLY A 19 0.61 -11.05 17.88
C GLY A 19 -0.80 -10.49 17.67
N LYS A 20 -0.96 -9.20 18.00
CA LYS A 20 -2.21 -8.45 17.85
C LYS A 20 -1.89 -7.06 17.31
N VAL A 21 -2.77 -6.52 16.47
CA VAL A 21 -2.69 -5.14 16.00
C VAL A 21 -3.72 -4.33 16.78
N SER A 22 -3.28 -3.25 17.41
CA SER A 22 -4.15 -2.34 18.14
C SER A 22 -4.11 -0.92 17.56
N THR A 23 -5.21 -0.20 17.69
CA THR A 23 -5.26 1.22 17.32
C THR A 23 -4.26 2.03 18.15
N GLY A 24 -3.49 2.91 17.50
CA GLY A 24 -2.44 3.73 18.13
C GLY A 24 -1.07 3.05 18.25
N MET A 25 -0.98 1.74 17.96
CA MET A 25 0.28 1.01 18.04
C MET A 25 1.28 1.51 17.00
N LYS A 26 2.52 1.73 17.42
CA LYS A 26 3.64 2.03 16.51
C LYS A 26 4.10 0.75 15.83
N VAL A 27 4.06 0.76 14.51
CA VAL A 27 4.50 -0.34 13.67
C VAL A 27 5.64 0.11 12.77
N ARG A 28 6.55 -0.83 12.55
CA ARG A 28 7.64 -0.72 11.60
C ARG A 28 7.16 -1.29 10.26
N ILE A 29 7.21 -0.47 9.22
CA ILE A 29 6.81 -0.77 7.85
C ILE A 29 8.08 -1.09 7.07
N MET A 30 8.19 -2.33 6.59
CA MET A 30 9.24 -2.77 5.69
C MET A 30 8.69 -2.83 4.27
N GLY A 31 9.24 -2.01 3.38
CA GLY A 31 8.90 -2.02 1.97
C GLY A 31 9.39 -3.28 1.22
N PRO A 32 9.03 -3.41 -0.07
CA PRO A 32 9.33 -4.60 -0.86
C PRO A 32 10.82 -4.77 -1.17
N ASN A 33 11.62 -3.69 -1.14
CA ASN A 33 13.06 -3.72 -1.39
C ASN A 33 13.89 -3.66 -0.09
N PHE A 34 13.26 -3.82 1.07
CA PHE A 34 13.97 -3.81 2.35
C PHE A 34 14.91 -5.02 2.44
N VAL A 35 16.20 -4.75 2.62
CA VAL A 35 17.22 -5.77 2.90
C VAL A 35 17.57 -5.71 4.38
N PRO A 36 17.56 -6.84 5.10
CA PRO A 36 17.98 -6.90 6.51
C PRO A 36 19.37 -6.25 6.68
N GLY A 37 19.45 -5.22 7.53
CA GLY A 37 20.68 -4.45 7.77
C GLY A 37 20.71 -3.06 7.09
N GLU A 38 19.91 -2.82 6.05
CA GLU A 38 19.77 -1.48 5.47
C GLU A 38 18.57 -0.73 6.07
N LYS A 39 18.68 0.59 6.23
CA LYS A 39 17.54 1.46 6.60
C LYS A 39 16.72 1.94 5.40
N LYS A 40 17.02 1.45 4.20
CA LYS A 40 16.29 1.82 2.98
C LYS A 40 14.90 1.17 3.00
N ASP A 41 13.86 1.90 2.58
CA ASP A 41 12.46 1.45 2.60
C ASP A 41 11.93 1.04 3.99
N LEU A 42 12.48 1.65 5.05
CA LEU A 42 12.04 1.46 6.42
C LEU A 42 11.34 2.69 6.99
N PHE A 43 10.09 2.52 7.42
CA PHE A 43 9.32 3.61 8.02
C PHE A 43 8.70 3.17 9.35
N VAL A 44 8.70 4.06 10.34
CA VAL A 44 8.01 3.82 11.63
C VAL A 44 6.84 4.77 11.73
N LYS A 45 5.63 4.22 11.86
CA LYS A 45 4.40 4.99 11.99
C LYS A 45 3.38 4.31 12.90
N SER A 46 2.52 5.12 13.50
CA SER A 46 1.39 4.62 14.28
C SER A 46 0.21 4.25 13.37
N VAL A 47 -0.44 3.14 13.69
CA VAL A 47 -1.73 2.77 13.10
C VAL A 47 -2.79 3.71 13.67
N GLN A 48 -3.46 4.49 12.81
CA GLN A 48 -4.46 5.47 13.28
C GLN A 48 -5.77 4.80 13.69
N ARG A 49 -6.23 3.82 12.90
CA ARG A 49 -7.44 3.03 13.16
C ARG A 49 -7.31 1.65 12.55
N THR A 50 -7.81 0.65 13.27
CA THR A 50 -8.05 -0.71 12.78
C THR A 50 -9.52 -0.92 12.47
N VAL A 51 -9.79 -1.57 11.34
CA VAL A 51 -11.12 -1.79 10.79
C VAL A 51 -11.25 -3.23 10.34
N ILE A 52 -12.36 -3.87 10.66
CA ILE A 52 -12.75 -5.16 10.09
C ILE A 52 -13.66 -4.89 8.90
N TRP A 53 -13.32 -5.49 7.76
CA TRP A 53 -14.06 -5.31 6.53
C TRP A 53 -15.11 -6.41 6.36
N MET A 54 -16.38 -6.06 6.54
CA MET A 54 -17.53 -6.95 6.34
C MET A 54 -18.25 -6.61 5.04
N GLY A 55 -17.51 -6.70 3.92
CA GLY A 55 -18.00 -6.42 2.57
C GLY A 55 -18.44 -4.96 2.39
N LYS A 56 -19.74 -4.68 2.58
CA LYS A 56 -20.31 -3.33 2.47
C LYS A 56 -20.18 -2.53 3.76
N ARG A 57 -20.07 -3.19 4.92
CA ARG A 57 -19.95 -2.54 6.22
C ARG A 57 -18.49 -2.56 6.68
N GLN A 58 -18.05 -1.46 7.25
CA GLN A 58 -16.74 -1.30 7.87
C GLN A 58 -16.97 -1.06 9.36
N GLU A 59 -16.38 -1.88 10.21
CA GLU A 59 -16.49 -1.73 11.66
C GLU A 59 -15.13 -1.45 12.25
N THR A 60 -15.03 -0.35 13.00
CA THR A 60 -13.80 0.01 13.72
C THR A 60 -13.69 -0.84 14.97
N VAL A 61 -12.55 -1.49 15.16
CA VAL A 61 -12.25 -2.32 16.33
C VAL A 61 -10.98 -1.83 16.99
N GLU A 62 -10.86 -2.00 18.30
CA GLU A 62 -9.70 -1.53 19.06
C GLU A 62 -8.48 -2.43 18.83
N ASP A 63 -8.68 -3.74 18.84
CA ASP A 63 -7.65 -4.76 18.66
C ASP A 63 -8.10 -5.92 17.76
N VAL A 64 -7.15 -6.44 16.98
CA VAL A 64 -7.35 -7.60 16.12
C VAL A 64 -6.27 -8.65 16.42
N PRO A 65 -6.66 -9.87 16.85
CA PRO A 65 -5.71 -10.95 17.14
C PRO A 65 -5.15 -11.59 15.85
N CYS A 66 -4.14 -12.43 16.03
CA CYS A 66 -3.54 -13.21 14.94
C CYS A 66 -4.56 -14.13 14.25
N GLY A 67 -4.29 -14.45 12.99
CA GLY A 67 -5.14 -15.28 12.14
C GLY A 67 -6.18 -14.48 11.35
N ASN A 68 -6.60 -13.32 11.86
CA ASN A 68 -7.62 -12.47 11.24
C ASN A 68 -7.06 -11.52 10.17
N THR A 69 -7.93 -11.10 9.26
CA THR A 69 -7.65 -10.03 8.29
C THR A 69 -8.08 -8.68 8.84
N VAL A 70 -7.26 -7.66 8.65
CA VAL A 70 -7.50 -6.30 9.16
C VAL A 70 -7.26 -5.28 8.05
N ALA A 71 -8.08 -4.23 8.06
CA ALA A 71 -7.86 -3.02 7.30
C ALA A 71 -7.32 -1.93 8.26
N MET A 72 -6.20 -1.32 7.92
CA MET A 72 -5.55 -0.29 8.72
C MET A 72 -5.57 1.06 8.00
N VAL A 73 -5.74 2.13 8.79
CA VAL A 73 -5.70 3.51 8.32
C VAL A 73 -4.42 4.20 8.81
N GLY A 74 -3.83 5.05 7.95
CA GLY A 74 -2.66 5.88 8.30
C GLY A 74 -1.31 5.35 7.79
N LEU A 75 -1.31 4.24 7.05
CA LEU A 75 -0.11 3.62 6.47
C LEU A 75 0.00 3.82 4.94
N ASP A 76 -0.91 4.60 4.35
CA ASP A 76 -1.12 4.74 2.92
C ASP A 76 0.00 5.45 2.16
N GLN A 77 0.72 6.33 2.84
CA GLN A 77 1.84 7.07 2.23
C GLN A 77 3.06 6.19 2.03
N PHE A 78 3.28 5.21 2.91
CA PHE A 78 4.48 4.40 2.97
C PHE A 78 4.33 3.06 2.25
N ILE A 79 3.09 2.56 2.12
CA ILE A 79 2.79 1.33 1.41
C ILE A 79 2.49 1.67 -0.06
N THR A 80 3.33 1.17 -0.96
CA THR A 80 3.09 1.21 -2.41
C THR A 80 2.26 0.00 -2.85
N LYS A 81 2.90 -1.18 -2.98
CA LYS A 81 2.23 -2.42 -3.43
C LYS A 81 2.13 -3.45 -2.33
N ASN A 82 3.27 -3.76 -1.74
CA ASN A 82 3.41 -4.74 -0.67
C ASN A 82 4.24 -4.13 0.45
N ALA A 83 3.90 -4.45 1.69
CA ALA A 83 4.70 -4.10 2.85
C ALA A 83 4.51 -5.16 3.93
N THR A 84 5.54 -5.37 4.72
CA THR A 84 5.48 -6.22 5.92
C THR A 84 5.49 -5.32 7.14
N LEU A 85 4.57 -5.53 8.06
CA LEU A 85 4.47 -4.76 9.30
C LEU A 85 5.00 -5.59 10.46
N THR A 86 5.84 -4.99 11.29
CA THR A 86 6.38 -5.60 12.50
C THR A 86 6.33 -4.62 13.67
N ASN A 87 6.55 -5.14 14.88
CA ASN A 87 6.68 -4.30 16.06
C ASN A 87 8.01 -3.53 16.02
N GLU A 88 8.04 -2.36 16.67
CA GLU A 88 9.24 -1.52 16.78
C GLU A 88 10.43 -2.27 17.39
N SER A 89 10.15 -3.19 18.33
CA SER A 89 11.16 -3.97 19.05
C SER A 89 11.83 -5.07 18.22
N GLU A 90 11.26 -5.45 17.07
CA GLU A 90 11.81 -6.55 16.25
C GLU A 90 12.72 -6.01 15.15
N VAL A 91 14.02 -5.96 15.47
CA VAL A 91 15.06 -5.45 14.57
C VAL A 91 15.43 -6.46 13.49
N ASP A 92 15.43 -7.75 13.84
CA ASP A 92 15.84 -8.89 12.99
C ASP A 92 14.73 -9.46 12.09
N ALA A 93 13.59 -8.78 12.03
CA ALA A 93 12.47 -9.24 11.24
C ALA A 93 12.77 -9.15 9.73
N HIS A 94 12.36 -10.19 9.00
CA HIS A 94 12.54 -10.28 7.55
C HIS A 94 11.22 -9.95 6.84
N PRO A 95 11.27 -9.27 5.67
CA PRO A 95 10.07 -8.97 4.91
C PRO A 95 9.49 -10.25 4.31
N ILE A 96 8.17 -10.33 4.24
CA ILE A 96 7.47 -11.39 3.52
C ILE A 96 7.80 -11.25 2.03
N ARG A 97 8.07 -12.39 1.39
CA ARG A 97 8.37 -12.45 -0.04
C ARG A 97 7.25 -11.78 -0.84
N ALA A 98 7.63 -10.83 -1.70
CA ALA A 98 6.69 -10.16 -2.58
C ALA A 98 5.91 -11.17 -3.44
N MET A 99 4.64 -10.86 -3.69
CA MET A 99 3.76 -11.72 -4.49
C MET A 99 4.29 -11.78 -5.92
N LYS A 100 4.50 -13.00 -6.43
CA LYS A 100 4.81 -13.23 -7.84
C LYS A 100 3.50 -13.42 -8.58
N PHE A 101 3.20 -12.53 -9.51
CA PHE A 101 2.09 -12.71 -10.44
C PHE A 101 2.53 -13.66 -11.55
N SER A 102 1.66 -14.62 -11.90
CA SER A 102 1.93 -15.56 -13.00
C SER A 102 1.91 -14.89 -14.37
N VAL A 103 1.33 -13.69 -14.46
CA VAL A 103 1.15 -12.92 -15.68
C VAL A 103 1.86 -11.58 -15.56
N SER A 104 2.53 -11.18 -16.63
CA SER A 104 3.07 -9.83 -16.77
C SER A 104 2.10 -8.96 -17.56
N PRO A 105 2.00 -7.65 -17.27
CA PRO A 105 1.21 -6.73 -18.09
C PRO A 105 1.79 -6.68 -19.51
N VAL A 106 0.99 -7.08 -20.50
CA VAL A 106 1.39 -7.13 -21.92
C VAL A 106 0.91 -5.89 -22.69
N VAL A 107 -0.26 -5.37 -22.33
CA VAL A 107 -0.88 -4.24 -23.02
C VAL A 107 -0.26 -2.95 -22.47
N ARG A 108 0.27 -2.11 -23.35
CA ARG A 108 0.82 -0.79 -23.00
C ARG A 108 0.00 0.29 -23.68
N VAL A 109 -0.51 1.24 -22.90
CA VAL A 109 -1.30 2.36 -23.42
C VAL A 109 -0.69 3.68 -22.98
N ALA A 110 -0.47 4.58 -23.93
CA ALA A 110 -0.06 5.96 -23.63
C ALA A 110 -1.29 6.79 -23.23
N VAL A 111 -1.18 7.48 -22.09
CA VAL A 111 -2.26 8.31 -21.52
C VAL A 111 -1.78 9.75 -21.44
N GLN A 112 -2.60 10.69 -21.94
CA GLN A 112 -2.31 12.11 -21.91
C GLN A 112 -3.53 12.91 -21.45
N CYS A 113 -3.30 14.02 -20.76
CA CYS A 113 -4.36 14.97 -20.43
C CYS A 113 -4.83 15.71 -21.69
N LYS A 114 -6.15 15.79 -21.89
CA LYS A 114 -6.72 16.67 -22.91
C LYS A 114 -6.46 18.14 -22.63
N VAL A 115 -6.45 18.52 -21.35
CA VAL A 115 -6.16 19.88 -20.89
C VAL A 115 -4.84 19.87 -20.12
N ALA A 116 -3.86 20.64 -20.59
CA ALA A 116 -2.51 20.64 -20.01
C ALA A 116 -2.47 21.07 -18.53
N SER A 117 -3.41 21.89 -18.08
CA SER A 117 -3.52 22.33 -16.68
C SER A 117 -3.88 21.21 -15.70
N ASP A 118 -4.43 20.09 -16.17
CA ASP A 118 -4.83 18.95 -15.34
C ASP A 118 -3.73 17.89 -15.21
N LEU A 119 -2.56 18.10 -15.80
CA LEU A 119 -1.40 17.21 -15.66
C LEU A 119 -1.10 16.79 -14.21
N PRO A 120 -1.08 17.69 -13.19
CA PRO A 120 -0.86 17.26 -11.81
C PRO A 120 -1.92 16.28 -11.29
N LYS A 121 -3.18 16.43 -11.73
CA LYS A 121 -4.26 15.52 -11.35
C LYS A 121 -4.10 14.15 -11.99
N LEU A 122 -3.61 14.08 -13.24
CA LEU A 122 -3.31 12.82 -13.90
C LEU A 122 -2.18 12.07 -13.18
N VAL A 123 -1.09 12.75 -12.86
CA VAL A 123 0.04 12.12 -12.14
C VAL A 123 -0.40 11.58 -10.79
N GLU A 124 -1.23 12.32 -10.05
CA GLU A 124 -1.81 11.85 -8.80
C GLU A 124 -2.72 10.62 -9.01
N GLY A 125 -3.57 10.66 -10.03
CA GLY A 125 -4.43 9.54 -10.43
C GLY A 125 -3.65 8.28 -10.78
N LEU A 126 -2.57 8.41 -11.55
CA LEU A 126 -1.70 7.29 -11.93
C LEU A 126 -0.98 6.68 -10.72
N LYS A 127 -0.52 7.53 -9.77
CA LYS A 127 0.05 7.04 -8.50
C LYS A 127 -0.99 6.27 -7.68
N ARG A 128 -2.23 6.74 -7.65
CA ARG A 128 -3.35 6.06 -6.96
C ARG A 128 -3.70 4.72 -7.63
N LEU A 129 -3.72 4.68 -8.96
CA LEU A 129 -3.98 3.46 -9.72
C LEU A 129 -2.92 2.39 -9.42
N SER A 130 -1.64 2.75 -9.46
CA SER A 130 -0.54 1.82 -9.19
C SER A 130 -0.51 1.30 -7.73
N LYS A 131 -1.09 2.05 -6.78
CA LYS A 131 -1.26 1.60 -5.38
C LYS A 131 -2.48 0.68 -5.20
N SER A 132 -3.53 0.88 -5.99
CA SER A 132 -4.76 0.10 -5.90
C SER A 132 -4.59 -1.27 -6.55
N ASP A 133 -4.00 -1.31 -7.74
CA ASP A 133 -3.80 -2.53 -8.52
C ASP A 133 -2.31 -2.93 -8.53
N PRO A 134 -1.96 -4.14 -8.04
CA PRO A 134 -0.58 -4.59 -8.04
C PRO A 134 -0.02 -4.90 -9.44
N MET A 135 -0.88 -5.24 -10.42
CA MET A 135 -0.45 -5.57 -11.79
C MET A 135 -0.12 -4.32 -12.62
N VAL A 136 -0.74 -3.18 -12.29
CA VAL A 136 -0.52 -1.95 -13.03
C VAL A 136 0.87 -1.36 -12.76
N VAL A 137 1.57 -1.06 -13.84
CA VAL A 137 2.87 -0.38 -13.88
C VAL A 137 2.70 0.92 -14.65
N CYS A 138 2.77 2.04 -13.92
CA CYS A 138 2.79 3.36 -14.50
C CYS A 138 4.26 3.79 -14.68
N SER A 139 4.69 4.06 -15.90
CA SER A 139 6.02 4.59 -16.21
C SER A 139 5.92 5.88 -17.04
N MET A 140 6.98 6.68 -17.01
CA MET A 140 7.13 7.85 -17.86
C MET A 140 8.29 7.60 -18.81
N GLU A 141 8.05 7.68 -20.11
CA GLU A 141 9.11 7.61 -21.12
C GLU A 141 9.81 8.96 -21.26
N GLU A 142 11.05 8.94 -21.78
CA GLU A 142 11.87 10.12 -22.05
C GLU A 142 11.21 11.11 -23.02
N SER A 143 10.26 10.63 -23.83
CA SER A 143 9.38 11.41 -24.70
C SER A 143 8.37 12.29 -23.94
N GLY A 144 8.27 12.15 -22.62
CA GLY A 144 7.31 12.86 -21.78
C GLY A 144 5.92 12.20 -21.72
N GLN A 145 5.75 11.03 -22.32
CA GLN A 145 4.48 10.30 -22.31
C GLN A 145 4.34 9.44 -21.04
N HIS A 146 3.11 9.40 -20.50
CA HIS A 146 2.77 8.48 -19.42
C HIS A 146 2.24 7.18 -19.99
N ILE A 147 2.85 6.06 -19.62
CA ILE A 147 2.45 4.73 -20.07
C ILE A 147 1.85 3.98 -18.89
N VAL A 148 0.69 3.38 -19.14
CA VAL A 148 0.04 2.43 -18.23
C VAL A 148 0.16 1.05 -18.87
N ALA A 149 0.81 0.15 -18.15
CA ALA A 149 0.91 -1.27 -18.49
C ALA A 149 0.22 -2.11 -17.41
#